data_AF-A0A952SDU6-F1
#
_entry.id   AF-A0A952SDU6-F1
#
_cell.length_a   1.000
_cell.length_b   1.000
_cell.length_c   1.000
_cell.angle_alpha   90.00
_cell.angle_beta   90.00
_cell.angle_gamma   90.00
#
_symmetry.space_group_name_H-M   'P 1'
#
loop_
_entity.id
_entity.type
_entity.pdbx_description
1 polymer ?
#
loop_
_entity_poly.entity_id
_entity_poly.type
_entity_poly.pdbx_seq_one_letter_code
_entity_poly.pdbx_strand_id
1 'polypeptide(L)'
;MKLHLYTESLALTLAAIASAITEITTIAAAQKPAQAPVGKIVASIPFDPKVDGFEFANWGNERDDRRDLSAGDLIRMFGTKAVYKSPGTTPANCVVKASARGWMNENLEAMNGGHCEGMAVACLRMKNAEPLKGRRDDRRKSRH
;
A
#
# COMPACT_ATOMS: atom_id res chain seq x y z
N MET A 1 46.59 21.87 -13.02
CA MET A 1 45.30 21.46 -13.62
C MET A 1 44.68 20.17 -13.04
N LYS A 2 45.35 19.42 -12.14
CA LYS A 2 44.74 18.23 -11.51
C LYS A 2 43.98 18.53 -10.20
N LEU A 3 44.40 19.52 -9.40
CA LEU A 3 43.74 19.86 -8.13
C LEU A 3 42.29 20.37 -8.29
N HIS A 4 41.97 21.12 -9.35
CA HIS A 4 40.60 21.63 -9.59
C HIS A 4 39.60 20.51 -9.92
N LEU A 5 40.04 19.43 -10.56
CA LEU A 5 39.17 18.30 -10.91
C LEU A 5 38.77 17.47 -9.67
N TYR A 6 39.63 17.41 -8.65
CA TYR A 6 39.34 16.69 -7.41
C TYR A 6 38.33 17.43 -6.52
N THR A 7 38.36 18.78 -6.51
CA THR A 7 37.42 19.59 -5.73
C THR A 7 35.99 19.51 -6.25
N GLU A 8 35.81 19.46 -7.58
CA GLU A 8 34.49 19.36 -8.21
C GLU A 8 33.87 17.97 -8.02
N SER A 9 34.68 16.90 -8.12
CA SER A 9 34.22 15.53 -7.89
C SER A 9 33.79 15.29 -6.44
N LEU A 10 34.53 15.84 -5.47
CA LEU A 10 34.18 15.72 -4.05
C LEU A 10 32.87 16.47 -3.74
N ALA A 11 32.69 17.68 -4.28
CA ALA A 11 31.47 18.48 -4.10
C ALA A 11 30.22 17.79 -4.67
N LEU A 12 30.34 17.13 -5.83
CA LEU A 12 29.23 16.42 -6.48
C LEU A 12 28.81 15.18 -5.68
N THR A 13 29.77 14.46 -5.09
CA THR A 13 29.47 13.29 -4.24
C THR A 13 28.81 13.68 -2.91
N LEU A 14 29.25 14.77 -2.27
CA LEU A 14 28.63 15.31 -1.06
C LEU A 14 27.19 15.78 -1.31
N ALA A 15 26.93 16.44 -2.44
CA ALA A 15 25.57 16.87 -2.80
C ALA A 15 24.61 15.69 -3.06
N ALA A 16 25.09 14.62 -3.72
CA ALA A 16 24.29 13.42 -3.95
C ALA A 16 23.93 12.69 -2.64
N ILE A 17 24.88 12.59 -1.70
CA ILE A 17 24.66 12.00 -0.38
C ILE A 17 23.67 12.84 0.43
N ALA A 18 23.79 14.17 0.39
CA ALA A 18 22.87 15.07 1.06
C ALA A 18 21.42 14.91 0.56
N SER A 19 21.22 14.83 -0.77
CA SER A 19 19.90 14.61 -1.37
C SER A 19 19.27 13.29 -0.92
N ALA A 20 20.05 12.20 -0.93
CA ALA A 20 19.59 10.87 -0.50
C ALA A 20 19.19 10.84 0.99
N ILE A 21 19.90 11.57 1.86
CA ILE A 21 19.57 11.65 3.29
C ILE A 21 18.24 12.39 3.53
N THR A 22 17.95 13.46 2.76
CA THR A 22 16.65 14.16 2.83
C THR A 22 15.47 13.28 2.43
N GLU A 23 15.62 12.41 1.43
CA GLU A 23 14.56 11.50 0.99
C GLU A 23 14.24 10.46 2.09
N ILE A 24 15.26 9.91 2.76
CA ILE A 24 15.09 8.91 3.84
C ILE A 24 14.36 9.52 5.04
N THR A 25 14.64 10.79 5.37
CA THR A 25 14.05 11.45 6.55
C THR A 25 12.56 11.77 6.36
N THR A 26 12.09 11.90 5.12
CA THR A 26 10.71 12.27 4.81
C THR A 26 9.74 11.09 4.88
N ILE A 27 10.22 9.86 4.64
CA ILE A 27 9.38 8.64 4.65
C ILE A 27 8.93 8.27 6.07
N ALA A 28 9.72 8.61 7.10
CA ALA A 28 9.40 8.29 8.49
C ALA A 28 8.22 9.09 9.07
N ALA A 29 7.84 10.22 8.46
CA ALA A 29 6.85 11.14 9.03
C ALA A 29 5.38 10.85 8.64
N ALA A 30 5.12 9.89 7.74
CA ALA A 30 3.79 9.70 7.14
C ALA A 30 2.89 8.68 7.85
N GLN A 31 3.25 8.17 9.03
CA GLN A 31 2.37 7.28 9.79
C GLN A 31 1.39 8.09 10.65
N LYS A 32 0.14 8.20 10.18
CA LYS A 32 -1.00 8.67 11.00
C LYS A 32 -1.01 7.81 12.28
N PRO A 33 -0.97 8.42 13.48
CA PRO A 33 -0.98 7.65 14.72
C PRO A 33 -2.27 6.82 14.78
N ALA A 34 -2.13 5.56 15.22
CA ALA A 34 -3.28 4.70 15.46
C ALA A 34 -4.26 5.42 16.39
N GLN A 35 -5.54 5.45 16.01
CA GLN A 35 -6.59 6.08 16.80
C GLN A 35 -6.56 5.48 18.23
N ALA A 36 -6.37 6.32 19.24
CA ALA A 36 -6.43 5.86 20.61
C ALA A 36 -7.84 5.32 20.90
N PRO A 37 -7.97 4.17 21.60
CA PRO A 37 -9.28 3.62 21.93
C PRO A 37 -10.05 4.63 22.78
N VAL A 38 -11.26 4.99 22.35
CA VAL A 38 -12.17 5.83 23.12
C VAL A 38 -12.97 4.93 24.06
N GLY A 39 -12.61 4.91 25.34
CA GLY A 39 -13.30 4.14 26.38
C GLY A 39 -12.42 3.13 27.12
N LYS A 40 -13.01 2.43 28.10
CA LYS A 40 -12.33 1.39 28.88
C LYS A 40 -12.33 0.06 28.11
N ILE A 41 -11.15 -0.42 27.74
CA ILE A 41 -10.98 -1.78 27.23
C ILE A 41 -11.24 -2.77 28.38
N VAL A 42 -12.27 -3.61 28.24
CA VAL A 42 -12.66 -4.61 29.25
C VAL A 42 -12.27 -6.04 28.88
N ALA A 43 -11.78 -6.25 27.65
CA ALA A 43 -11.30 -7.54 27.16
C ALA A 43 -10.20 -7.31 26.12
N SER A 44 -9.20 -8.18 26.12
CA SER A 44 -8.12 -8.20 25.13
C SER A 44 -7.78 -9.63 24.76
N ILE A 45 -7.35 -9.83 23.53
CA ILE A 45 -6.72 -11.08 23.07
C ILE A 45 -5.20 -10.86 23.01
N PRO A 46 -4.37 -11.93 23.05
CA PRO A 46 -2.91 -11.82 22.92
C PRO A 46 -2.49 -11.56 21.46
N PHE A 47 -2.94 -10.44 20.92
CA PHE A 47 -2.64 -9.95 19.58
C PHE A 47 -2.26 -8.48 19.66
N ASP A 48 -1.03 -8.15 19.31
CA ASP A 48 -0.56 -6.76 19.19
C ASP A 48 -0.48 -6.40 17.70
N PRO A 49 -1.32 -5.49 17.18
CA PRO A 49 -1.25 -5.08 15.78
C PRO A 49 0.12 -4.56 15.33
N LYS A 50 0.97 -4.06 16.24
CA LYS A 50 2.32 -3.59 15.91
C LYS A 50 3.33 -4.71 15.72
N VAL A 51 3.08 -5.87 16.32
CA VAL A 51 4.02 -7.01 16.33
C VAL A 51 3.47 -8.17 15.49
N ASP A 52 2.17 -8.42 15.57
CA ASP A 52 1.47 -9.56 14.97
C ASP A 52 0.65 -9.17 13.72
N GLY A 53 0.51 -7.87 13.44
CA GLY A 53 -0.18 -7.34 12.25
C GLY A 53 0.75 -7.22 11.04
N PHE A 54 0.14 -6.99 9.87
CA PHE A 54 0.91 -6.54 8.72
C PHE A 54 1.28 -5.06 8.88
N GLU A 55 2.49 -4.68 8.46
CA GLU A 55 3.02 -3.31 8.65
C GLU A 55 2.38 -2.24 7.74
N PHE A 56 1.47 -2.63 6.86
CA PHE A 56 0.75 -1.66 6.06
C PHE A 56 -0.35 -0.99 6.88
N ALA A 57 -0.56 0.30 6.66
CA ALA A 57 -1.62 1.03 7.33
C ALA A 57 -2.98 0.42 6.98
N ASN A 58 -3.85 0.25 7.97
CA ASN A 58 -5.27 -0.02 7.75
C ASN A 58 -6.03 1.31 7.89
N TRP A 59 -7.01 1.55 7.02
CA TRP A 59 -7.85 2.74 7.08
C TRP A 59 -9.32 2.36 6.88
N GLY A 60 -10.20 3.11 7.54
CA GLY A 60 -11.63 2.98 7.35
C GLY A 60 -12.09 3.66 6.07
N ASN A 61 -13.40 3.86 5.95
CA ASN A 61 -14.02 4.57 4.83
C ASN A 61 -13.89 6.10 4.96
N GLU A 62 -12.77 6.56 5.53
CA GLU A 62 -12.43 7.98 5.55
C GLU A 62 -12.19 8.37 4.09
N ARG A 63 -13.09 9.18 3.51
CA ARG A 63 -13.01 9.68 2.12
C ARG A 63 -11.81 10.62 1.92
N ASP A 64 -10.60 10.11 2.07
CA ASP A 64 -9.37 10.70 1.55
C ASP A 64 -9.09 9.97 0.23
N ASP A 65 -9.60 10.55 -0.84
CA ASP A 65 -9.51 10.11 -2.24
C ASP A 65 -8.09 9.75 -2.70
N ARG A 66 -7.06 10.19 -1.96
CA ARG A 66 -5.66 9.87 -2.22
C ARG A 66 -5.26 8.42 -1.95
N ARG A 67 -6.08 7.64 -1.24
CA ARG A 67 -5.78 6.24 -0.87
C ARG A 67 -6.65 5.24 -1.61
N ASP A 68 -7.65 5.73 -2.33
CA ASP A 68 -8.56 4.93 -3.13
C ASP A 68 -7.95 4.59 -4.48
N LEU A 69 -8.49 3.54 -5.09
CA LEU A 69 -8.09 3.07 -6.40
C LEU A 69 -8.22 4.20 -7.44
N SER A 70 -7.09 4.61 -8.02
CA SER A 70 -7.04 5.68 -9.01
C SER A 70 -6.90 5.16 -10.44
N ALA A 71 -7.14 6.03 -11.42
CA ALA A 71 -6.83 5.72 -12.81
C ALA A 71 -5.33 5.39 -13.03
N GLY A 72 -4.45 5.97 -12.22
CA GLY A 72 -3.01 5.66 -12.23
C GLY A 72 -2.72 4.21 -11.83
N ASP A 73 -3.47 3.68 -10.87
CA ASP A 73 -3.32 2.30 -10.40
C ASP A 73 -3.84 1.31 -11.44
N LEU A 74 -4.96 1.62 -12.08
CA LEU A 74 -5.46 0.84 -13.22
C LEU A 74 -4.42 0.78 -14.35
N ILE A 75 -3.65 1.84 -14.60
CA ILE A 75 -2.59 1.83 -15.63
C ILE A 75 -1.45 0.91 -15.20
N ARG A 76 -1.07 0.93 -13.93
CA ARG A 76 -0.03 0.02 -13.41
C ARG A 76 -0.45 -1.44 -13.53
N MET A 77 -1.75 -1.73 -13.33
CA MET A 77 -2.29 -3.08 -13.38
C MET A 77 -2.55 -3.59 -14.80
N PHE A 78 -3.14 -2.76 -15.66
CA PHE A 78 -3.68 -3.18 -16.96
C PHE A 78 -3.00 -2.52 -18.17
N GLY A 79 -2.15 -1.51 -17.93
CA GLY A 79 -1.47 -0.76 -18.96
C GLY A 79 -2.32 0.36 -19.59
N THR A 80 -1.62 1.35 -20.15
CA THR A 80 -2.21 2.58 -20.69
C THR A 80 -3.28 2.34 -21.76
N LYS A 81 -3.05 1.36 -22.66
CA LYS A 81 -3.98 1.04 -23.77
C LYS A 81 -5.31 0.48 -23.27
N ALA A 82 -5.32 -0.22 -22.14
CA ALA A 82 -6.54 -0.79 -21.57
C ALA A 82 -7.39 0.30 -20.92
N VAL A 83 -6.75 1.24 -20.22
CA VAL A 83 -7.40 2.23 -19.35
C VAL A 83 -7.83 3.49 -20.11
N TYR A 84 -7.02 4.00 -21.03
CA TYR A 84 -7.28 5.26 -21.72
C TYR A 84 -7.86 5.08 -23.13
N LYS A 85 -8.79 5.98 -23.50
CA LYS A 85 -9.39 6.06 -24.84
C LYS A 85 -8.44 6.74 -25.83
N SER A 86 -7.62 7.68 -25.36
CA SER A 86 -6.54 8.33 -26.11
C SER A 86 -5.42 8.66 -25.13
N PRO A 87 -4.13 8.51 -25.49
CA PRO A 87 -3.03 8.96 -24.66
C PRO A 87 -3.03 10.50 -24.63
N GLY A 88 -3.67 11.09 -23.62
CA GLY A 88 -3.36 12.45 -23.21
C GLY A 88 -1.93 12.49 -22.66
N THR A 89 -1.24 13.62 -22.83
CA THR A 89 0.13 13.81 -22.33
C THR A 89 0.20 14.00 -20.81
N THR A 90 -0.95 14.16 -20.13
CA THR A 90 -1.05 14.28 -18.66
C THR A 90 -2.29 13.55 -18.12
N PRO A 91 -2.28 13.09 -16.84
CA PRO A 91 -3.45 12.46 -16.21
C PRO A 91 -4.72 13.31 -16.24
N ALA A 92 -4.59 14.65 -16.21
CA ALA A 92 -5.70 15.60 -16.28
C ALA A 92 -6.37 15.65 -17.66
N ASN A 93 -5.63 15.36 -18.73
CA ASN A 93 -6.10 15.42 -20.12
C ASN A 93 -6.43 14.04 -20.70
N CYS A 94 -6.41 13.01 -19.85
CA CYS A 94 -6.50 11.63 -20.27
C CYS A 94 -7.93 11.09 -20.05
N VAL A 95 -8.62 10.75 -21.14
CA VAL A 95 -9.99 10.24 -21.07
C VAL A 95 -9.98 8.75 -20.75
N VAL A 96 -10.28 8.41 -19.49
CA VAL A 96 -10.48 7.02 -19.04
C VAL A 96 -11.67 6.41 -19.79
N LYS A 97 -11.51 5.17 -20.29
CA LYS A 97 -12.61 4.42 -20.92
C LYS A 97 -13.75 4.19 -19.93
N ALA A 98 -14.98 4.15 -20.45
CA ALA A 98 -16.16 3.91 -19.61
C ALA A 98 -16.06 2.57 -18.85
N SER A 99 -15.56 1.51 -19.49
CA SER A 99 -15.36 0.21 -18.85
C SER A 99 -14.35 0.25 -17.70
N ALA A 100 -13.23 0.96 -17.87
CA ALA A 100 -12.22 1.10 -16.83
C ALA A 100 -12.76 1.88 -15.62
N ARG A 101 -13.53 2.96 -15.86
CA ARG A 101 -14.18 3.71 -14.78
C ARG A 101 -15.30 2.91 -14.09
N GLY A 102 -16.09 2.15 -14.85
CA GLY A 102 -17.11 1.26 -14.29
C GLY A 102 -16.50 0.24 -13.34
N TRP A 103 -15.47 -0.47 -13.81
CA TRP A 103 -14.75 -1.44 -13.00
C TRP A 103 -14.11 -0.81 -11.75
N MET A 104 -13.49 0.37 -11.89
CA MET A 104 -12.93 1.10 -10.74
C MET A 104 -14.00 1.40 -9.69
N ASN A 105 -15.16 1.95 -10.10
CA ASN A 105 -16.25 2.25 -9.19
C ASN A 105 -16.82 1.00 -8.50
N GLU A 106 -16.99 -0.10 -9.24
CA GLU A 106 -17.45 -1.38 -8.68
C GLU A 106 -16.51 -1.90 -7.59
N ASN A 107 -15.20 -1.78 -7.79
CA ASN A 107 -14.21 -2.20 -6.79
C ASN A 107 -14.19 -1.25 -5.59
N LEU A 108 -14.30 0.06 -5.80
CA LEU A 108 -14.41 1.02 -4.70
C LEU A 108 -15.65 0.75 -3.83
N GLU A 109 -16.80 0.48 -4.45
CA GLU A 109 -18.02 0.10 -3.72
C GLU A 109 -17.86 -1.24 -2.99
N ALA A 110 -17.18 -2.22 -3.60
CA ALA A 110 -16.89 -3.49 -2.94
C ALA A 110 -15.96 -3.33 -1.71
N MET A 111 -15.07 -2.34 -1.72
CA MET A 111 -14.14 -2.04 -0.62
C MET A 111 -14.75 -1.14 0.48
N ASN A 112 -15.96 -0.62 0.26
CA ASN A 112 -16.68 0.26 1.19
C ASN A 112 -16.95 -0.39 2.57
N GLY A 113 -17.06 -1.73 2.61
CA GLY A 113 -17.19 -2.50 3.86
C GLY A 113 -15.91 -2.54 4.71
N GLY A 114 -14.76 -2.20 4.13
CA GLY A 114 -13.46 -2.19 4.79
C GLY A 114 -12.34 -2.56 3.82
N HIS A 115 -11.46 -1.61 3.49
CA HIS A 115 -10.40 -1.79 2.50
C HIS A 115 -9.41 -2.91 2.81
N CYS A 116 -9.20 -3.23 4.10
CA CYS A 116 -8.22 -4.23 4.52
C CYS A 116 -8.79 -5.26 5.52
N GLU A 117 -10.11 -5.40 5.64
CA GLU A 117 -10.74 -6.33 6.60
C GLU A 117 -10.19 -7.75 6.41
N GLY A 118 -10.16 -8.24 5.17
CA GLY A 118 -9.66 -9.58 4.86
C GLY A 118 -8.21 -9.80 5.32
N MET A 119 -7.37 -8.76 5.32
CA MET A 119 -6.00 -8.90 5.79
C MET A 119 -5.89 -8.77 7.32
N ALA A 120 -6.68 -7.91 7.95
CA ALA A 120 -6.77 -7.85 9.40
C ALA A 120 -7.23 -9.20 9.98
N VAL A 121 -8.17 -9.86 9.31
CA VAL A 121 -8.58 -11.23 9.66
C VAL A 121 -7.44 -12.21 9.39
N ALA A 122 -6.75 -12.10 8.26
CA ALA A 122 -5.67 -13.00 7.90
C ALA A 122 -4.52 -13.00 8.93
N CYS A 123 -4.03 -11.84 9.38
CA CYS A 123 -2.94 -11.79 10.36
C CYS A 123 -3.34 -12.38 11.72
N LEU A 124 -4.57 -12.13 12.19
CA LEU A 124 -5.08 -12.74 13.40
C LEU A 124 -5.13 -14.27 13.29
N ARG A 125 -5.60 -14.80 12.16
CA ARG A 125 -5.65 -16.24 11.91
C ARG A 125 -4.25 -16.86 11.80
N MET A 126 -3.29 -16.15 11.21
CA MET A 126 -1.90 -16.58 11.18
C MET A 126 -1.31 -16.65 12.59
N LYS A 127 -1.54 -15.62 13.42
CA LYS A 127 -1.11 -15.58 14.82
C LYS A 127 -1.69 -16.75 15.63
N ASN A 128 -2.96 -17.08 15.39
CA ASN A 128 -3.66 -18.18 16.04
C ASN A 128 -3.36 -19.56 15.41
N ALA A 129 -2.46 -19.63 14.42
CA ALA A 129 -2.16 -20.84 13.65
C ALA A 129 -3.40 -21.53 13.05
N GLU A 130 -4.42 -20.75 12.71
CA GLU A 130 -5.67 -21.27 12.19
C GLU A 130 -5.56 -21.71 10.71
N PRO A 131 -6.35 -22.71 10.29
CA PRO A 131 -6.37 -23.13 8.89
C PRO A 131 -6.92 -22.04 7.95
N LEU A 132 -6.08 -21.52 7.05
CA LEU A 132 -6.55 -20.69 5.93
C LEU A 132 -7.31 -21.56 4.91
N LYS A 133 -8.57 -21.20 4.63
CA LYS A 133 -9.42 -21.91 3.67
C LYS A 133 -8.78 -21.83 2.28
N GLY A 134 -8.64 -22.95 1.59
CA GLY A 134 -8.03 -23.02 0.24
C GLY A 134 -6.56 -23.40 0.20
N ARG A 135 -5.84 -23.44 1.34
CA ARG A 135 -4.53 -24.09 1.41
C ARG A 135 -4.76 -25.61 1.32
N ARG A 136 -4.19 -26.25 0.28
CA ARG A 136 -4.16 -27.73 0.22
C ARG A 136 -3.42 -28.21 1.46
N ASP A 137 -4.10 -29.00 2.29
CA ASP A 137 -3.46 -29.72 3.39
C ASP A 137 -2.63 -30.85 2.76
N ASP A 138 -1.38 -30.54 2.43
CA ASP A 138 -0.39 -31.50 1.96
C ASP A 138 -0.13 -32.61 3.00
N ARG A 139 -0.44 -32.38 4.28
CA ARG A 139 -0.40 -33.39 5.35
C ARG A 139 -1.49 -34.46 5.26
N ARG A 140 -2.46 -34.34 4.34
CA ARG A 140 -3.43 -35.41 4.03
C ARG A 140 -2.94 -36.43 3.00
N LYS A 141 -1.77 -36.24 2.36
CA LYS A 141 -1.27 -37.12 1.30
C LYS A 141 -0.38 -38.29 1.75
N SER A 142 -0.01 -38.38 3.03
CA SER A 142 0.88 -39.46 3.53
C SER A 142 0.16 -40.60 4.26
N ARG A 143 -1.17 -40.70 4.13
CA ARG A 143 -1.95 -41.80 4.74
C ARG A 143 -2.68 -42.64 3.68
N HIS A 144 -1.96 -43.19 2.71
CA HIS A 144 -2.39 -44.36 1.93
C HIS A 144 -1.19 -45.29 1.78
#